data_AF-Q6L0U4-F1
#
_entry.id   AF-Q6L0U4-F1
#
_cell.length_a   1.000
_cell.length_b   1.000
_cell.length_c   1.000
_cell.angle_alpha   90.00
_cell.angle_beta   90.00
_cell.angle_gamma   90.00
#
_symmetry.space_group_name_H-M   'P 1'
#
loop_
_entity.id
_entity.type
_entity.pdbx_description
1 polymer ?
#
loop_
_entity_poly.entity_id
_entity_poly.type
_entity_poly.pdbx_seq_one_letter_code
_entity_poly.pdbx_strand_id
1 'polypeptide(L)'
;MDTESEMKNDHVIVDEMLSKLLESMENNPDVNLYSEIEKGLKRHIYVEEEVMFPRALKLGVEPARISGLEMEHASIWMLMDRIDRNINDAHNKKYINEIISILRAHNKQEEDYVYPAFGNDDSIKLEEYTVPENWVCVKLRK
;
A
#
# COMPACT_ATOMS: atom_id res chain seq x y z
N MET A 1 14.57 11.43 -7.87
CA MET A 1 13.41 10.72 -8.43
C MET A 1 12.20 11.60 -8.18
N ASP A 2 11.37 11.86 -9.19
CA ASP A 2 10.09 12.55 -8.96
C ASP A 2 9.14 11.65 -8.15
N THR A 3 8.09 12.27 -7.60
CA THR A 3 7.09 11.63 -6.74
C THR A 3 6.43 10.45 -7.44
N GLU A 4 6.05 10.60 -8.71
CA GLU A 4 5.43 9.52 -9.48
C GLU A 4 6.35 8.31 -9.60
N SER A 5 7.61 8.54 -9.96
CA SER A 5 8.62 7.48 -10.10
C SER A 5 8.93 6.82 -8.76
N GLU A 6 8.95 7.59 -7.67
CA GLU A 6 9.16 7.09 -6.30
C GLU A 6 8.07 6.09 -5.91
N MET A 7 6.81 6.48 -6.07
CA MET A 7 5.65 5.66 -5.69
C MET A 7 5.53 4.41 -6.58
N LYS A 8 5.75 4.56 -7.90
CA LYS A 8 5.79 3.42 -8.83
C LYS A 8 6.90 2.43 -8.50
N ASN A 9 8.06 2.91 -8.08
CA ASN A 9 9.15 2.04 -7.68
C ASN A 9 8.80 1.24 -6.41
N ASP A 10 8.11 1.87 -5.44
CA ASP A 10 7.61 1.18 -4.25
C ASP A 10 6.58 0.08 -4.62
N HIS A 11 5.69 0.32 -5.59
CA HIS A 11 4.79 -0.71 -6.13
C HIS A 11 5.55 -1.95 -6.63
N VAL A 12 6.58 -1.75 -7.45
CA VAL A 12 7.40 -2.84 -8.01
C VAL A 12 8.07 -3.62 -6.89
N ILE A 13 8.65 -2.93 -5.91
CA ILE A 13 9.33 -3.57 -4.77
C ILE A 13 8.34 -4.43 -3.96
N VAL A 14 7.17 -3.88 -3.63
CA VAL A 14 6.15 -4.60 -2.86
C VAL A 14 5.61 -5.81 -3.63
N ASP A 15 5.34 -5.67 -4.93
CA ASP A 15 4.89 -6.79 -5.78
C ASP A 15 5.90 -7.94 -5.84
N GLU A 16 7.19 -7.61 -5.96
CA GLU A 16 8.27 -8.60 -5.93
C GLU A 16 8.38 -9.30 -4.57
N MET A 17 8.28 -8.54 -3.48
CA MET A 17 8.36 -9.09 -2.12
C MET A 17 7.16 -9.99 -1.82
N LEU A 18 5.94 -9.60 -2.21
CA LEU A 18 4.73 -10.42 -2.07
C LEU A 18 4.84 -11.73 -2.86
N SER A 19 5.41 -11.68 -4.07
CA SER A 19 5.66 -12.88 -4.89
C SER A 19 6.64 -13.84 -4.21
N LYS A 20 7.76 -13.32 -3.68
CA LYS A 20 8.73 -14.11 -2.89
C LYS A 20 8.10 -14.69 -1.62
N LEU A 21 7.26 -13.92 -0.93
CA LEU A 21 6.55 -14.40 0.26
C LEU A 21 5.63 -15.58 -0.08
N LEU A 22 4.86 -15.48 -1.18
CA LEU A 22 4.00 -16.58 -1.65
C LEU A 22 4.77 -17.87 -1.92
N GLU A 23 5.95 -17.78 -2.53
CA GLU A 23 6.81 -18.94 -2.79
C GLU A 23 7.32 -19.58 -1.48
N SER A 24 7.65 -18.76 -0.46
CA SER A 24 8.11 -19.25 0.84
C SER A 24 7.01 -19.99 1.64
N MET A 25 5.74 -19.64 1.41
CA MET A 25 4.61 -20.15 2.21
C MET A 25 4.38 -21.66 2.12
N GLU A 26 4.89 -22.33 1.08
CA GLU A 26 4.71 -23.78 0.92
C GLU A 26 5.57 -24.61 1.87
N ASN A 27 6.66 -24.03 2.38
CA ASN A 27 7.62 -24.74 3.22
C ASN A 27 7.73 -24.11 4.62
N ASN A 28 8.03 -22.81 4.67
CA ASN A 28 8.20 -22.06 5.90
C ASN A 28 8.00 -20.58 5.59
N PRO A 29 6.85 -19.98 5.97
CA PRO A 29 6.57 -18.57 5.72
C PRO A 29 7.69 -17.67 6.23
N ASP A 30 8.21 -16.80 5.36
CA ASP A 30 9.23 -15.84 5.75
C ASP A 30 8.60 -14.66 6.52
N VAL A 31 8.58 -14.80 7.85
CA VAL A 31 8.00 -13.81 8.78
C VAL A 31 8.71 -12.46 8.70
N ASN A 32 10.03 -12.46 8.46
CA ASN A 32 10.79 -11.21 8.35
C ASN A 32 10.41 -10.48 7.07
N LEU A 33 10.34 -11.20 5.95
CA LEU A 33 9.89 -10.64 4.67
C LEU A 33 8.47 -10.08 4.78
N TYR A 34 7.56 -10.79 5.44
CA TYR A 34 6.22 -10.27 5.69
C TYR A 34 6.24 -8.97 6.51
N SER A 35 7.02 -8.92 7.59
CA SER A 35 7.12 -7.71 8.42
C SER A 35 7.66 -6.51 7.63
N GLU A 36 8.60 -6.74 6.70
CA GLU A 36 9.09 -5.69 5.80
C GLU A 36 8.02 -5.21 4.82
N ILE A 37 7.25 -6.12 4.21
CA ILE A 37 6.12 -5.80 3.33
C ILE A 37 5.07 -4.99 4.07
N GLU A 38 4.67 -5.46 5.25
CA GLU A 38 3.64 -4.83 6.07
C GLU A 38 4.03 -3.40 6.46
N LYS A 39 5.27 -3.21 6.92
CA LYS A 39 5.81 -1.88 7.23
C LYS A 39 5.87 -0.98 6.00
N GLY A 40 6.28 -1.52 4.85
CA GLY A 40 6.32 -0.81 3.57
C GLY A 40 4.93 -0.32 3.16
N LEU A 41 3.96 -1.23 3.07
CA LEU A 41 2.57 -0.94 2.73
C LEU A 41 1.94 0.08 3.69
N LYS A 42 2.12 -0.07 5.01
CA LYS A 42 1.58 0.89 5.98
C LYS A 42 2.15 2.29 5.78
N ARG A 43 3.44 2.41 5.46
CA ARG A 43 4.07 3.69 5.16
C ARG A 43 3.59 4.28 3.85
N HIS A 44 3.47 3.46 2.81
CA HIS A 44 2.93 3.86 1.52
C HIS A 44 1.53 4.47 1.67
N ILE A 45 0.61 3.71 2.24
CA ILE A 45 -0.78 4.12 2.51
C ILE A 45 -0.83 5.39 3.37
N TYR A 46 0.04 5.49 4.38
CA TYR A 46 0.13 6.70 5.21
C TYR A 46 0.48 7.95 4.40
N VAL A 47 1.52 7.86 3.56
CA VAL A 47 1.95 8.99 2.74
C VAL A 47 0.86 9.37 1.74
N GLU A 48 0.19 8.39 1.16
CA GLU A 48 -0.90 8.67 0.25
C GLU A 48 -2.07 9.37 0.94
N GLU A 49 -2.57 8.82 2.04
CA GLU A 49 -3.77 9.36 2.69
C GLU A 49 -3.53 10.70 3.40
N GLU A 50 -2.36 10.89 4.03
CA GLU A 50 -2.09 12.11 4.80
C GLU A 50 -1.46 13.23 3.95
N VAL A 51 -0.80 12.88 2.84
CA VAL A 51 -0.03 13.85 2.05
C VAL A 51 -0.52 13.90 0.61
N MET A 52 -0.54 12.79 -0.12
CA MET A 52 -0.81 12.81 -1.56
C MET A 52 -2.27 13.08 -1.88
N PHE A 53 -3.20 12.29 -1.34
CA PHE A 53 -4.63 12.42 -1.64
C PHE A 53 -5.18 13.80 -1.29
N PRO A 54 -4.86 14.43 -0.14
CA PRO A 54 -5.27 15.82 0.12
C PRO A 54 -4.74 16.83 -0.90
N ARG A 55 -3.55 16.60 -1.45
CA ARG A 55 -2.97 17.44 -2.51
C ARG A 55 -3.59 17.13 -3.88
N ALA A 56 -3.78 15.87 -4.22
CA ALA A 56 -4.42 15.42 -5.45
C ALA A 56 -5.84 16.00 -5.60
N LEU A 57 -6.62 16.05 -4.51
CA LEU A 57 -7.93 16.71 -4.48
C LEU A 57 -7.84 18.21 -4.83
N LYS A 58 -6.82 18.92 -4.31
CA LYS A 58 -6.58 20.34 -4.64
C LYS A 58 -6.11 20.53 -6.09
N LEU A 59 -5.51 19.51 -6.67
CA LEU A 59 -5.05 19.46 -8.07
C LEU A 59 -6.16 18.99 -9.03
N GLY A 60 -7.36 18.69 -8.54
CA GLY A 60 -8.54 18.39 -9.35
C GLY A 60 -8.78 16.90 -9.60
N VAL A 61 -8.11 15.99 -8.87
CA VAL A 61 -8.48 14.57 -8.90
C VAL A 61 -9.86 14.38 -8.27
N GLU A 62 -10.71 13.61 -8.95
CA GLU A 62 -12.10 13.39 -8.55
C GLU A 62 -12.22 12.78 -7.13
N PRO A 63 -13.01 13.38 -6.22
CA PRO A 63 -13.15 12.88 -4.84
C PRO A 63 -13.64 11.44 -4.74
N ALA A 64 -14.50 11.01 -5.67
CA ALA A 64 -15.00 9.63 -5.72
C ALA A 64 -13.89 8.61 -5.99
N ARG A 65 -12.85 9.00 -6.75
CA ARG A 65 -11.69 8.15 -7.02
C ARG A 65 -10.84 7.97 -5.78
N ILE A 66 -10.50 9.08 -5.11
CA ILE A 66 -9.76 9.05 -3.84
C ILE A 66 -10.50 8.19 -2.81
N SER A 67 -11.82 8.38 -2.67
CA SER A 67 -12.59 7.57 -1.73
C SER A 67 -12.64 6.08 -2.10
N GLY A 68 -12.46 5.71 -3.38
CA GLY A 68 -12.33 4.32 -3.81
C GLY A 68 -11.00 3.71 -3.38
N LEU A 69 -9.90 4.42 -3.62
CA LEU A 69 -8.55 4.02 -3.19
C LEU A 69 -8.48 3.84 -1.66
N GLU A 70 -9.03 4.78 -0.89
CA GLU A 70 -9.10 4.68 0.58
C GLU A 70 -9.90 3.44 1.07
N MET A 71 -10.88 2.96 0.30
CA MET A 71 -11.61 1.73 0.63
C MET A 71 -10.78 0.47 0.32
N GLU A 72 -9.99 0.50 -0.74
CA GLU A 72 -9.03 -0.54 -1.09
C GLU A 72 -7.92 -0.62 -0.02
N HIS A 73 -7.42 0.53 0.44
CA HIS A 73 -6.50 0.62 1.58
C HIS A 73 -7.05 -0.07 2.82
N ALA A 74 -8.30 0.21 3.21
CA ALA A 74 -8.93 -0.46 4.34
C ALA A 74 -9.05 -1.98 4.14
N SER A 75 -9.33 -2.44 2.92
CA SER A 75 -9.39 -3.86 2.61
C SER A 75 -8.01 -4.52 2.78
N ILE A 76 -6.95 -3.90 2.24
CA ILE A 76 -5.56 -4.35 2.40
C ILE A 76 -5.18 -4.37 3.89
N TRP A 77 -5.48 -3.29 4.62
CA TRP A 77 -5.20 -3.16 6.05
C TRP A 77 -5.82 -4.28 6.87
N MET A 78 -7.10 -4.58 6.63
CA MET A 78 -7.81 -5.65 7.31
C MET A 78 -7.27 -7.04 6.96
N LEU A 79 -6.71 -7.23 5.77
CA LEU A 79 -6.05 -8.48 5.37
C LEU A 79 -4.70 -8.63 6.08
N MET A 80 -3.92 -7.56 6.21
CA MET A 80 -2.69 -7.55 7.01
C MET A 80 -2.99 -7.89 8.48
N ASP A 81 -3.97 -7.21 9.10
CA ASP A 81 -4.41 -7.49 10.48
C ASP A 81 -4.88 -8.94 10.70
N ARG A 82 -5.36 -9.63 9.66
CA ARG A 82 -5.72 -11.05 9.73
C ARG A 82 -4.50 -11.95 9.71
N ILE A 83 -3.53 -11.62 8.86
CA ILE A 83 -2.26 -12.35 8.73
C ILE A 83 -1.46 -12.22 10.03
N ASP A 84 -1.38 -11.02 10.61
CA ASP A 84 -0.66 -10.72 11.87
C ASP A 84 -1.07 -11.61 13.04
N ARG A 85 -2.33 -12.04 13.09
CA ARG A 85 -2.85 -12.88 14.17
C ARG A 85 -2.20 -14.25 14.21
N ASN A 86 -1.75 -14.76 13.06
CA ASN A 86 -1.03 -16.03 12.97
C ASN A 86 -0.27 -16.15 11.65
N ILE A 87 0.87 -15.46 11.53
CA ILE A 87 1.67 -15.42 10.29
C ILE A 87 2.07 -16.80 9.77
N ASN A 88 2.30 -17.77 10.66
CA ASN A 88 2.73 -19.13 10.33
C ASN A 88 1.60 -20.01 9.78
N ASP A 89 0.37 -19.50 9.69
CA ASP A 89 -0.75 -20.24 9.11
C ASP A 89 -0.64 -20.27 7.58
N ALA A 90 -0.51 -21.46 7.00
CA ALA A 90 -0.54 -21.66 5.56
C ALA A 90 -1.84 -21.14 4.91
N HIS A 91 -2.94 -21.01 5.67
CA HIS A 91 -4.17 -20.38 5.17
C HIS A 91 -4.00 -18.90 4.83
N ASN A 92 -2.96 -18.22 5.31
CA ASN A 92 -2.67 -16.83 4.97
C ASN A 92 -2.30 -16.65 3.49
N LYS A 93 -1.93 -17.73 2.79
CA LYS A 93 -1.70 -17.71 1.33
C LYS A 93 -2.88 -17.10 0.59
N LYS A 94 -4.12 -17.35 1.03
CA LYS A 94 -5.32 -16.77 0.40
C LYS A 94 -5.40 -15.25 0.60
N TYR A 95 -5.05 -14.76 1.78
CA TYR A 95 -5.08 -13.32 2.10
C TYR A 95 -3.99 -12.56 1.36
N ILE A 96 -2.80 -13.15 1.22
CA ILE A 96 -1.72 -12.57 0.41
C ILE A 96 -2.11 -12.52 -1.08
N ASN A 97 -2.72 -13.58 -1.62
CA ASN A 97 -3.25 -13.55 -2.99
C ASN A 97 -4.35 -12.49 -3.17
N GLU A 98 -5.19 -12.29 -2.15
CA GLU A 98 -6.23 -11.25 -2.16
C GLU A 98 -5.60 -9.84 -2.13
N ILE A 99 -4.58 -9.60 -1.29
CA ILE A 99 -3.81 -8.34 -1.28
C ILE A 99 -3.21 -8.08 -2.67
N ILE A 100 -2.52 -9.04 -3.28
CA ILE A 100 -1.94 -8.90 -4.64
C ILE A 100 -3.03 -8.57 -5.66
N SER A 101 -4.20 -9.20 -5.56
CA SER A 101 -5.30 -8.93 -6.49
C SER A 101 -5.84 -7.51 -6.34
N ILE A 102 -5.91 -6.98 -5.13
CA ILE A 102 -6.35 -5.60 -4.87
C ILE A 102 -5.28 -4.63 -5.40
N LEU A 103 -4.01 -4.82 -5.02
CA LEU A 103 -2.89 -3.97 -5.41
C LEU A 103 -2.78 -3.79 -6.92
N ARG A 104 -2.98 -4.86 -7.72
CA ARG A 104 -2.94 -4.73 -9.19
C ARG A 104 -3.93 -3.71 -9.76
N ALA A 105 -5.16 -3.69 -9.23
CA ALA A 105 -6.17 -2.73 -9.68
C ALA A 105 -5.91 -1.34 -9.09
N HIS A 106 -5.57 -1.32 -7.81
CA HIS A 106 -5.26 -0.14 -7.01
C HIS A 106 -4.10 0.69 -7.60
N ASN A 107 -2.92 0.06 -7.76
CA ASN A 107 -1.73 0.67 -8.33
C ASN A 107 -2.04 1.27 -9.70
N LYS A 108 -2.81 0.55 -10.53
CA LYS A 108 -3.21 1.06 -11.85
C LYS A 108 -4.06 2.33 -11.74
N GLN A 109 -4.99 2.41 -10.79
CA GLN A 109 -5.79 3.62 -10.60
C GLN A 109 -4.94 4.81 -10.16
N GLU A 110 -3.94 4.60 -9.32
CA GLU A 110 -3.04 5.67 -8.87
C GLU A 110 -2.15 6.16 -9.99
N GLU A 111 -1.53 5.22 -10.71
CA GLU A 111 -0.62 5.53 -11.80
C GLU A 111 -1.31 6.19 -12.99
N ASP A 112 -2.58 5.88 -13.26
CA ASP A 112 -3.35 6.49 -14.35
C ASP A 112 -3.93 7.87 -13.99
N TYR A 113 -4.20 8.13 -12.71
CA TYR A 113 -5.07 9.25 -12.33
C TYR A 113 -4.62 10.09 -11.13
N VAL A 114 -3.86 9.54 -10.19
CA VAL A 114 -3.39 10.26 -9.00
C VAL A 114 -2.00 10.83 -9.26
N TYR A 115 -1.02 9.96 -9.54
CA TYR A 115 0.38 10.37 -9.69
C TYR A 115 0.62 11.36 -10.84
N PRO A 116 -0.04 11.24 -12.01
CA PRO A 116 0.12 12.21 -13.09
C PRO A 116 -0.27 13.65 -12.71
N ALA A 117 -1.14 13.84 -11.69
CA ALA A 117 -1.51 15.16 -11.22
C ALA A 117 -0.34 15.92 -10.57
N PHE A 118 0.70 15.21 -10.12
CA PHE A 118 1.90 15.78 -9.49
C PHE A 118 2.97 16.19 -10.50
N GLY A 119 2.91 15.71 -11.75
CA GLY A 119 3.89 16.04 -12.78
C GLY A 119 5.34 15.77 -12.32
N ASN A 120 6.21 16.78 -12.41
CA ASN A 120 7.62 16.66 -12.03
C ASN A 120 7.90 16.99 -10.54
N ASP A 121 6.88 16.97 -9.68
CA ASP A 121 7.06 17.21 -8.25
C ASP A 121 7.96 16.13 -7.64
N ASP A 122 9.03 16.52 -6.95
CA ASP A 122 9.97 15.61 -6.28
C ASP A 122 9.98 15.74 -4.74
N SER A 123 9.00 16.46 -4.18
CA SER A 123 8.88 16.79 -2.75
C SER A 123 8.49 15.61 -1.85
N ILE A 124 8.05 14.50 -2.44
CA ILE A 124 7.66 13.31 -1.69
C ILE A 124 8.77 12.26 -1.82
N LYS A 125 9.25 11.82 -0.67
CA LYS A 125 10.33 10.85 -0.46
C LYS A 125 9.86 9.89 0.63
N LEU A 126 9.47 8.66 0.27
CA LEU A 126 8.79 7.73 1.19
C LEU A 126 9.59 7.49 2.47
N GLU A 127 10.92 7.44 2.36
CA GLU A 127 11.86 7.23 3.44
C GLU A 127 11.85 8.34 4.52
N GLU A 128 11.38 9.54 4.19
CA GLU A 128 11.29 10.66 5.12
C GLU A 128 10.05 10.56 6.05
N TYR A 129 9.11 9.67 5.74
CA TYR A 129 7.87 9.52 6.48
C TYR A 129 7.93 8.33 7.44
N THR A 130 7.44 8.55 8.65
CA THR A 130 7.23 7.51 9.66
C THR A 130 5.74 7.45 9.99
N VAL A 131 5.18 6.25 9.95
CA VAL A 131 3.79 6.01 10.36
C VAL A 131 3.69 6.25 11.87
N PRO A 132 2.83 7.17 12.33
CA PRO A 132 2.64 7.41 13.75
C PRO A 132 2.13 6.15 14.48
N GLU A 133 2.48 6.03 15.76
CA GLU A 133 1.96 4.95 16.59
C GLU A 133 0.43 4.99 16.64
N ASN A 134 -0.21 3.82 16.50
CA ASN A 134 -1.67 3.66 16.44
C ASN A 134 -2.37 4.35 15.26
N TRP A 135 -1.63 4.84 14.27
CA TRP A 135 -2.23 5.32 13.04
C TRP A 135 -2.89 4.15 12.28
N VAL A 136 -4.08 4.43 11.73
CA VAL A 136 -4.83 3.51 10.87
C VAL A 136 -5.34 4.27 9.66
N CYS A 137 -5.57 3.55 8.55
CA CYS A 137 -6.06 4.17 7.32
C CYS A 137 -7.42 4.86 7.51
N VAL A 138 -7.70 5.88 6.70
CA VAL A 138 -8.81 6.83 6.84
C VAL A 138 -10.15 6.14 7.04
N LYS A 139 -10.46 5.09 6.26
CA LYS A 139 -11.75 4.39 6.36
C LYS A 139 -11.89 3.47 7.58
N LEU A 140 -10.82 3.26 8.35
CA LEU A 140 -10.85 2.48 9.59
C LEU A 140 -10.80 3.36 10.85
N ARG A 141 -10.68 4.68 10.72
CA ARG A 141 -10.75 5.62 11.85
C ARG A 141 -12.17 5.69 12.38
N LYS A 142 -12.32 5.65 13.70
CA LYS A 142 -13.61 5.80 14.40
C LYS A 142 -13.93 7.24 14.70
#